data_AF-A0A3Q1K5U1-F1
#
_entry.id   AF-A0A3Q1K5U1-F1
#
_cell.length_a   1.000
_cell.length_b   1.000
_cell.length_c   1.000
_cell.angle_alpha   90.00
_cell.angle_beta   90.00
_cell.angle_gamma   90.00
#
_symmetry.space_group_name_H-M   'P 1'
#
loop_
_entity.id
_entity.type
_entity.pdbx_description
1 polymer ?
#
loop_
_entity_poly.entity_id
_entity_poly.type
_entity_poly.pdbx_seq_one_letter_code
_entity_poly.pdbx_strand_id
1 'polypeptide(L)'
;MVFEKKMLKHGDPEDEEEEAAEEEEEEEEDMVDPLETIRAKCEETEHCVHYKERLEVCEARVNSRSDTTEECTEELFDFLHARDHCVAHKLFHNVK
;
A
#
# COMPACT_ATOMS: atom_id res chain seq x y z
N MET A 1 -54.94 -16.54 2.70
CA MET A 1 -54.52 -15.39 1.86
C MET A 1 -53.14 -15.74 1.31
N VAL A 2 -53.10 -16.32 0.10
CA VAL A 2 -51.90 -16.91 -0.52
C VAL A 2 -51.25 -15.90 -1.48
N PHE A 3 -51.47 -14.60 -1.25
CA PHE A 3 -51.21 -13.57 -2.27
C PHE A 3 -50.14 -12.53 -1.90
N GLU A 4 -49.40 -12.72 -0.80
CA GLU A 4 -48.30 -11.82 -0.42
C GLU A 4 -46.95 -12.53 -0.31
N LYS A 5 -46.82 -13.75 -0.87
CA LYS A 5 -45.53 -14.46 -0.94
C LYS A 5 -44.85 -14.35 -2.31
N LYS A 6 -45.32 -13.44 -3.15
CA LYS A 6 -44.66 -13.08 -4.41
C LYS A 6 -44.06 -11.68 -4.25
N MET A 7 -43.14 -11.55 -3.28
CA MET A 7 -42.08 -10.56 -3.36
C MET A 7 -41.30 -10.92 -4.61
N LEU A 8 -41.69 -10.29 -5.70
CA LEU A 8 -40.96 -10.27 -6.94
C LEU A 8 -39.63 -9.59 -6.62
N LYS A 9 -38.60 -10.40 -6.40
CA LYS A 9 -37.22 -10.01 -6.68
C LYS A 9 -37.17 -9.58 -8.15
N HIS A 10 -37.45 -8.31 -8.41
CA HIS A 10 -36.79 -7.61 -9.49
C HIS A 10 -35.56 -7.02 -8.81
N GLY A 11 -34.37 -7.46 -9.24
CA GLY A 11 -33.10 -6.95 -8.72
C GLY A 11 -33.15 -5.44 -8.72
N ASP A 12 -32.89 -4.86 -7.55
CA ASP A 12 -32.71 -3.44 -7.42
C ASP A 12 -31.35 -3.14 -8.09
N PRO A 13 -31.26 -2.16 -9.01
CA PRO A 13 -30.02 -1.88 -9.72
C PRO A 13 -28.85 -1.55 -8.78
N GLU A 14 -29.12 -1.12 -7.54
CA GLU A 14 -28.11 -0.86 -6.52
C GLU A 14 -27.45 -2.14 -5.97
N ASP A 15 -28.17 -3.26 -5.86
CA ASP A 15 -27.65 -4.56 -5.35
C ASP A 15 -26.71 -5.23 -6.38
N GLU A 16 -27.01 -5.12 -7.69
CA GLU A 16 -26.12 -5.62 -8.75
C GLU A 16 -24.89 -4.72 -8.97
N GLU A 17 -25.00 -3.40 -8.72
CA GLU A 17 -23.84 -2.48 -8.72
C GLU A 17 -22.91 -2.75 -7.52
N GLU A 18 -23.46 -3.07 -6.36
CA GLU A 18 -22.68 -3.37 -5.14
C GLU A 18 -21.96 -4.73 -5.27
N GLU A 19 -22.64 -5.79 -5.76
CA GLU A 19 -21.96 -7.08 -6.02
C GLU A 19 -20.92 -6.99 -7.15
N ALA A 20 -21.16 -6.19 -8.20
CA ALA A 20 -20.16 -5.96 -9.25
C ALA A 20 -18.94 -5.16 -8.75
N ALA A 21 -19.15 -4.20 -7.84
CA ALA A 21 -18.06 -3.46 -7.22
C ALA A 21 -17.24 -4.34 -6.26
N GLU A 22 -17.88 -5.22 -5.49
CA GLU A 22 -17.18 -6.20 -4.65
C GLU A 22 -16.39 -7.21 -5.51
N GLU A 23 -16.94 -7.70 -6.63
CA GLU A 23 -16.20 -8.56 -7.57
C GLU A 23 -15.01 -7.85 -8.25
N GLU A 24 -15.14 -6.56 -8.61
CA GLU A 24 -14.02 -5.78 -9.15
C GLU A 24 -12.93 -5.49 -8.09
N GLU A 25 -13.29 -5.22 -6.83
CA GLU A 25 -12.33 -5.07 -5.75
C GLU A 25 -11.59 -6.38 -5.45
N GLU A 26 -12.29 -7.54 -5.45
CA GLU A 26 -11.64 -8.85 -5.31
C GLU A 26 -10.68 -9.16 -6.47
N GLU A 27 -11.00 -8.80 -7.72
CA GLU A 27 -10.08 -8.98 -8.85
C GLU A 27 -8.84 -8.07 -8.78
N GLU A 28 -8.95 -6.85 -8.23
CA GLU A 28 -7.79 -5.96 -8.01
C GLU A 28 -6.90 -6.44 -6.86
N GLU A 29 -7.44 -7.02 -5.78
CA GLU A 29 -6.64 -7.55 -4.67
C GLU A 29 -5.74 -8.73 -5.08
N ASP A 30 -6.16 -9.55 -6.06
CA ASP A 30 -5.33 -10.62 -6.63
C ASP A 30 -4.22 -10.11 -7.58
N MET A 31 -4.30 -8.85 -8.03
CA MET A 31 -3.29 -8.24 -8.89
C MET A 31 -2.11 -7.69 -8.07
N VAL A 32 -0.98 -8.41 -8.08
CA VAL A 32 0.25 -7.96 -7.39
C VAL A 32 0.89 -6.76 -8.10
N ASP A 33 0.96 -5.60 -7.43
CA ASP A 33 1.68 -4.43 -7.91
C ASP A 33 3.20 -4.72 -8.03
N PRO A 34 3.79 -4.65 -9.25
CA PRO A 34 5.22 -4.83 -9.44
C PRO A 34 6.07 -3.86 -8.63
N LEU A 35 5.56 -2.66 -8.33
CA LEU A 35 6.25 -1.64 -7.55
C LEU A 35 6.53 -2.13 -6.12
N GLU A 36 5.55 -2.73 -5.45
CA GLU A 36 5.72 -3.24 -4.09
C GLU A 36 6.75 -4.36 -4.03
N THR A 37 6.67 -5.30 -4.97
CA THR A 37 7.64 -6.39 -5.09
C THR A 37 9.07 -5.87 -5.30
N ILE A 38 9.24 -4.82 -6.11
CA ILE A 38 10.56 -4.24 -6.39
C ILE A 38 11.05 -3.41 -5.21
N ARG A 39 10.18 -2.65 -4.53
CA ARG A 39 10.53 -1.92 -3.32
C ARG A 39 11.05 -2.86 -2.25
N ALA A 40 10.34 -3.96 -1.95
CA ALA A 40 10.78 -4.96 -0.98
C ALA A 40 12.19 -5.49 -1.29
N LYS A 41 12.45 -5.86 -2.56
CA LYS A 41 13.79 -6.30 -3.01
C LYS A 41 14.87 -5.21 -2.92
N CYS A 42 14.50 -3.94 -3.10
CA CYS A 42 15.44 -2.82 -3.01
C CYS A 42 15.73 -2.45 -1.55
N GLU A 43 14.78 -2.63 -0.65
CA GLU A 43 14.97 -2.40 0.79
C GLU A 43 16.00 -3.36 1.42
N GLU A 44 16.14 -4.57 0.87
CA GLU A 44 17.14 -5.56 1.31
C GLU A 44 18.59 -5.21 0.94
N THR A 45 18.80 -4.15 0.14
CA THR A 45 20.17 -3.73 -0.22
C THR A 45 20.87 -3.06 0.96
N GLU A 46 22.18 -3.31 1.12
CA GLU A 46 22.97 -2.85 2.27
C GLU A 46 22.79 -1.35 2.58
N HIS A 47 22.82 -0.49 1.55
CA HIS A 47 22.62 0.95 1.71
C HIS A 47 21.20 1.29 2.19
N CYS A 48 20.16 0.62 1.68
CA CYS A 48 18.78 0.87 2.10
C CYS A 48 18.53 0.37 3.53
N VAL A 49 19.09 -0.78 3.90
CA VAL A 49 19.01 -1.32 5.27
C VAL A 49 19.63 -0.34 6.27
N HIS A 50 20.82 0.20 6.00
CA HIS A 50 21.46 1.17 6.89
C HIS A 50 20.62 2.46 7.07
N TYR A 51 20.04 3.01 6.00
CA TYR A 51 19.18 4.19 6.12
C TYR A 51 17.85 3.89 6.79
N LYS A 52 17.29 2.69 6.59
CA LYS A 52 16.09 2.20 7.29
C LYS A 52 16.35 2.09 8.79
N GLU A 53 17.47 1.53 9.21
CA GLU A 53 17.87 1.47 10.63
C GLU A 53 17.98 2.88 11.25
N ARG A 54 18.56 3.85 10.53
CA ARG A 54 18.63 5.25 11.01
C ARG A 54 17.25 5.88 11.17
N LEU A 55 16.34 5.63 10.22
CA LEU A 55 14.96 6.09 10.29
C LEU A 55 14.24 5.49 11.51
N GLU A 56 14.33 4.17 11.70
CA GLU A 56 13.72 3.47 12.85
C GLU A 56 14.25 3.99 14.19
N VAL A 57 15.56 4.29 14.27
CA VAL A 57 16.16 4.91 15.46
C VAL A 57 15.65 6.33 15.72
N CYS A 58 15.42 7.11 14.66
CA CYS A 58 14.77 8.41 14.78
C CYS A 58 13.33 8.28 15.26
N GLU A 59 12.54 7.39 14.64
CA GLU A 59 11.14 7.14 15.00
C GLU A 59 11.03 6.69 16.46
N ALA A 60 11.89 5.78 16.91
CA ALA A 60 11.93 5.36 18.31
C ALA A 60 12.22 6.54 19.27
N ARG A 61 13.09 7.48 18.86
CA ARG A 61 13.42 8.66 19.65
C ARG A 61 12.26 9.65 19.70
N VAL A 62 11.61 9.94 18.58
CA VAL A 62 10.44 10.83 18.51
C VAL A 62 9.28 10.25 19.30
N ASN A 63 8.98 8.95 19.13
CA ASN A 63 7.91 8.27 19.86
C ASN A 63 8.17 8.16 21.37
N SER A 64 9.44 8.18 21.80
CA SER A 64 9.79 8.15 23.23
C SER A 64 9.54 9.48 23.95
N ARG A 65 9.38 10.57 23.22
CA ARG A 65 9.23 11.93 23.78
C ARG A 65 7.78 12.36 23.75
N SER A 66 7.26 12.81 24.89
CA SER A 66 5.87 13.29 24.98
C SER A 66 5.65 14.66 24.37
N ASP A 67 6.71 15.47 24.23
CA ASP A 67 6.65 16.80 23.62
C ASP A 67 8.00 17.09 22.95
N THR A 68 8.04 16.98 21.62
CA THR A 68 9.25 17.22 20.83
C THR A 68 8.88 17.83 19.48
N THR A 69 9.73 18.74 19.00
CA THR A 69 9.65 19.33 17.65
C THR A 69 10.56 18.60 16.67
N GLU A 70 11.08 17.44 17.07
CA GLU A 70 11.96 16.62 16.25
C GLU A 70 11.14 15.87 15.20
N GLU A 71 11.59 15.90 13.95
CA GLU A 71 10.98 15.20 12.82
C GLU A 71 12.03 14.30 12.16
N CYS A 72 11.60 13.12 11.67
CA CYS A 72 12.47 12.15 10.99
C CYS A 72 12.46 12.31 9.46
N THR A 73 12.15 13.51 8.97
CA THR A 73 11.99 13.78 7.53
C THR A 73 13.31 13.70 6.77
N GLU A 74 14.43 14.05 7.41
CA GLU A 74 15.77 13.88 6.85
C GLU A 74 16.09 12.40 6.63
N GLU A 75 15.96 11.56 7.66
CA GLU A 75 16.21 10.12 7.56
C GLU A 75 15.26 9.44 6.57
N LEU A 76 14.01 9.91 6.49
CA LEU A 76 13.05 9.43 5.50
C LEU A 76 13.52 9.74 4.08
N PHE A 77 13.98 10.98 3.81
CA PHE A 77 14.48 11.33 2.48
C PHE A 77 15.76 10.58 2.11
N ASP A 78 16.66 10.34 3.05
CA ASP A 78 17.85 9.51 2.84
C ASP A 78 17.46 8.08 2.42
N PHE A 79 16.53 7.45 3.15
CA PHE A 79 16.03 6.11 2.85
C PHE A 79 15.32 6.05 1.48
N LEU A 80 14.41 7.01 1.23
CA LEU A 80 13.68 7.10 -0.04
C LEU A 80 14.64 7.28 -1.22
N HIS A 81 15.66 8.15 -1.08
CA HIS A 81 16.64 8.37 -2.14
C HIS A 81 17.40 7.09 -2.48
N ALA A 82 17.87 6.34 -1.47
CA ALA A 82 18.56 5.08 -1.68
C ALA A 82 17.66 4.02 -2.34
N ARG A 83 16.44 3.85 -1.83
CA ARG A 83 15.47 2.89 -2.35
C ARG A 83 15.08 3.22 -3.78
N ASP A 84 14.71 4.47 -4.04
CA ASP A 84 14.17 4.89 -5.34
C ASP A 84 15.24 4.91 -6.42
N HIS A 85 16.51 5.12 -6.06
CA HIS A 85 17.63 4.88 -6.98
C HIS A 85 17.66 3.43 -7.47
N CYS A 86 17.48 2.45 -6.58
CA CYS A 86 17.38 1.04 -6.95
C CYS A 86 16.10 0.71 -7.75
N VAL A 87 14.95 1.25 -7.33
CA VAL A 87 13.63 0.99 -7.97
C VAL A 87 13.61 1.52 -9.40
N ALA A 88 14.15 2.72 -9.64
CA ALA A 88 14.17 3.34 -10.97
C ALA A 88 14.84 2.47 -12.04
N HIS A 89 15.84 1.68 -11.66
CA HIS A 89 16.52 0.75 -12.57
C HIS A 89 15.71 -0.52 -12.89
N LYS A 90 14.66 -0.85 -12.14
CA LYS A 90 13.94 -2.13 -12.23
C LYS A 90 12.45 -1.98 -12.58
N LEU A 91 11.80 -0.91 -12.13
CA LEU A 91 10.35 -0.73 -12.22
C LEU A 91 9.86 -0.71 -13.66
N PHE A 92 10.50 0.08 -14.53
CA PHE A 92 10.08 0.27 -15.92
C PHE A 92 10.24 -0.98 -16.81
N HIS A 93 10.79 -2.08 -16.28
CA HIS A 93 10.78 -3.37 -16.95
C HIS A 93 9.49 -4.18 -16.70
N ASN A 94 8.70 -3.80 -15.69
CA ASN A 94 7.52 -4.54 -15.25
C ASN A 94 6.21 -3.79 -15.55
N VAL A 95 6.28 -2.51 -15.90
CA VAL A 95 5.15 -1.71 -16.37
C VAL A 95 5.22 -1.52 -17.89
N LYS A 96 4.09 -1.63 -18.60
CA LYS A 96 3.99 -1.46 -20.06
C LYS A 96 3.32 -0.14 -20.44
#